data_AF-A0A0R2K2F9-F1
#
_entry.id   AF-A0A0R2K2F9-F1
#
_cell.length_a   1.000
_cell.length_b   1.000
_cell.length_c   1.000
_cell.angle_alpha   90.00
_cell.angle_beta   90.00
_cell.angle_gamma   90.00
#
_symmetry.space_group_name_H-M   'P 1'
#
loop_
_entity.id
_entity.type
_entity.pdbx_description
1 polymer ?
#
loop_
_entity_poly.entity_id
_entity_poly.type
_entity_poly.pdbx_seq_one_letter_code
_entity_poly.pdbx_strand_id
1 'polypeptide(L)' 'MSVTVLIKKLKGTTARWLFKEKPELRESLYHHHLWSPSYFARTVGNCSEETIKHYVETQWERPFK' A
#
# COMPACT_ATOMS: atom_id res chain seq x y z
N MET A 1 -6.24 13.47 13.16
CA MET A 1 -5.23 12.50 12.65
C MET A 1 -5.18 12.65 11.14
N SER A 2 -4.00 12.84 10.53
CA SER A 2 -3.92 12.97 9.07
C SER A 2 -4.04 11.62 8.37
N VAL A 3 -4.52 11.62 7.12
CA VAL A 3 -4.64 10.41 6.29
C VAL A 3 -3.28 9.70 6.17
N THR A 4 -2.19 10.45 6.02
CA THR A 4 -0.83 9.91 5.96
C THR A 4 -0.44 9.13 7.22
N VAL A 5 -0.76 9.67 8.41
CA VAL A 5 -0.44 9.01 9.69
C VAL A 5 -1.27 7.74 9.86
N LEU A 6 -2.55 7.79 9.48
CA LEU A 6 -3.43 6.62 9.52
C LEU A 6 -2.91 5.49 8.61
N ILE A 7 -2.58 5.80 7.36
CA ILE A 7 -2.10 4.82 6.39
C ILE A 7 -0.74 4.23 6.79
N LYS A 8 0.18 5.04 7.34
CA LYS A 8 1.44 4.53 7.90
C LYS A 8 1.19 3.51 9.01
N LYS A 9 0.28 3.81 9.94
CA LYS A 9 -0.07 2.89 11.04
C LYS A 9 -0.72 1.61 10.52
N LEU A 10 -1.65 1.72 9.57
CA LEU A 10 -2.33 0.57 9.00
C LEU A 10 -1.34 -0.36 8.28
N LYS A 11 -0.61 0.15 7.28
CA LYS A 11 0.34 -0.64 6.49
C LYS A 11 1.43 -1.27 7.37
N GLY A 12 1.96 -0.51 8.34
CA GLY A 12 2.98 -1.02 9.26
C GLY A 12 2.45 -2.11 10.19
N THR A 13 1.27 -1.92 10.77
CA THR A 13 0.68 -2.89 11.71
C THR A 13 0.29 -4.17 10.99
N THR A 14 -0.37 -4.08 9.85
CA THR A 14 -0.78 -5.27 9.08
C THR A 14 0.42 -6.04 8.56
N ALA A 15 1.47 -5.35 8.06
CA ALA A 15 2.69 -6.02 7.63
C ALA A 15 3.38 -6.76 8.79
N ARG A 16 3.46 -6.15 9.98
CA ARG A 16 4.04 -6.80 11.16
C ARG A 16 3.26 -8.05 11.56
N TRP A 17 1.93 -7.99 11.54
CA TRP A 17 1.08 -9.12 11.92
C TRP A 17 1.21 -10.26 10.91
N LEU A 18 1.11 -9.96 9.61
CA LEU A 18 1.26 -10.94 8.54
C LEU A 18 2.63 -11.63 8.57
N PHE A 19 3.72 -10.89 8.78
CA PHE A 19 5.05 -11.50 8.90
C PHE A 19 5.24 -12.32 10.19
N LYS A 20 4.44 -12.08 11.23
CA LYS A 20 4.47 -12.90 12.45
C LYS A 20 3.71 -14.20 12.26
N GLU A 21 2.58 -14.15 11.56
CA GLU A 21 1.71 -15.30 11.31
C GLU A 21 2.23 -16.18 10.16
N LYS A 22 2.85 -15.56 9.15
CA LYS A 22 3.38 -16.19 7.94
C LYS A 22 4.81 -15.74 7.65
N PRO A 23 5.80 -16.29 8.37
CA PRO A 23 7.21 -15.93 8.18
C PRO A 23 7.71 -16.16 6.75
N GLU A 24 7.16 -17.15 6.04
CA GLU A 24 7.48 -17.51 4.66
C GLU A 24 7.26 -16.36 3.67
N LEU A 25 6.33 -15.44 3.97
CA LEU A 25 6.08 -14.26 3.13
C LEU A 25 7.31 -13.34 3.05
N ARG A 26 8.20 -13.35 4.04
CA ARG A 26 9.42 -12.53 3.97
C ARG A 26 10.32 -12.98 2.83
N GLU A 27 10.40 -14.28 2.58
CA GLU A 27 11.29 -14.83 1.56
C GLU A 27 10.69 -14.73 0.16
N SER A 28 9.36 -14.78 0.04
CA SER A 28 8.66 -14.66 -1.25
C SER A 28 8.48 -13.23 -1.73
N LEU A 29 8.64 -12.22 -0.86
CA LEU A 29 8.38 -10.82 -1.19
C LEU A 29 9.67 -10.05 -1.48
N TYR A 30 9.66 -9.30 -2.57
CA TYR A 30 10.78 -8.47 -3.00
C TYR A 30 11.19 -7.47 -1.90
N HIS A 31 12.46 -7.50 -1.49
CA HIS A 31 13.03 -6.70 -0.39
C HIS A 31 12.29 -6.80 0.96
N HIS A 32 11.58 -7.91 1.21
CA HIS A 32 10.82 -8.13 2.45
C HIS A 32 9.72 -7.06 2.70
N HIS A 33 9.25 -6.38 1.64
CA HIS A 33 8.19 -5.37 1.73
C HIS A 33 6.83 -5.96 1.35
N LEU A 34 5.87 -5.93 2.27
CA LEU A 34 4.51 -6.37 2.00
C LEU A 34 3.69 -5.35 1.20
N TRP A 35 3.91 -4.07 1.45
CA TRP A 35 3.17 -2.99 0.80
C TRP A 35 4.13 -2.10 0.02
N SER A 36 3.70 -1.62 -1.15
CA SER A 36 4.36 -0.50 -1.85
C SER A 36 4.55 0.68 -0.89
N PRO A 37 5.63 1.48 -0.96
CA PRO A 37 5.80 2.67 -0.12
C PRO A 37 4.68 3.71 -0.35
N SER A 38 4.10 3.75 -1.56
CA SER A 38 3.06 4.68 -1.96
C SER A 38 1.68 4.34 -1.39
N TYR A 39 0.78 5.33 -1.36
CA TYR A 39 -0.64 5.11 -1.10
C TYR A 39 -1.49 6.12 -1.89
N PHE A 40 -2.75 5.77 -2.11
CA PHE A 40 -3.77 6.66 -2.68
C PHE A 40 -4.87 6.89 -1.66
N ALA A 41 -5.36 8.12 -1.58
CA ALA A 41 -6.53 8.44 -0.81
C ALA A 41 -7.33 9.52 -1.53
N ARG A 42 -8.65 9.32 -1.60
CA ARG A 42 -9.61 10.27 -2.17
C ARG A 42 -10.85 10.27 -1.29
N THR A 43 -11.52 11.40 -1.20
CA THR A 43 -12.80 11.52 -0.49
C THR A 43 -13.90 10.76 -1.24
N VAL A 44 -14.76 10.07 -0.50
CA VAL A 44 -15.93 9.38 -1.05
C VAL A 44 -16.98 10.46 -1.39
N GLY A 45 -17.40 10.49 -2.66
CA GLY A 45 -18.30 11.50 -3.20
C GLY A 45 -18.02 11.84 -4.67
N ASN A 46 -16.79 11.63 -5.14
CA ASN A 46 -16.39 11.93 -6.53
C ASN A 46 -15.55 10.80 -7.17
N CYS A 47 -15.47 9.62 -6.56
CA CYS A 47 -14.57 8.56 -7.00
C CYS A 47 -15.30 7.59 -7.95
N SER A 48 -14.83 7.51 -9.19
CA SER A 48 -15.26 6.52 -10.16
C SER A 48 -14.28 5.33 -10.19
N GLU A 49 -14.75 4.17 -10.63
CA GLU A 49 -13.92 2.95 -10.77
C GLU A 49 -12.69 3.21 -11.65
N GLU A 50 -12.85 3.99 -12.70
CA GLU A 50 -11.80 4.35 -13.66
C GLU A 50 -10.64 5.07 -12.97
N THR A 51 -10.94 5.92 -11.96
CA THR A 51 -9.89 6.63 -11.24
C THR A 51 -9.03 5.68 -10.40
N ILE A 52 -9.64 4.68 -9.77
CA ILE A 52 -8.92 3.69 -8.95
C ILE A 52 -8.06 2.82 -9.87
N LYS A 53 -8.65 2.35 -10.96
CA LYS A 53 -7.97 1.50 -11.95
C LYS A 53 -6.75 2.20 -12.55
N HIS A 54 -6.92 3.44 -12.99
CA HIS A 54 -5.83 4.26 -13.51
C HIS A 54 -4.70 4.47 -12.48
N TYR A 55 -5.01 4.68 -11.19
CA TYR A 55 -3.98 4.80 -10.15
C TYR A 55 -3.14 3.52 -10.02
N VAL A 56 -3.79 2.35 -10.07
CA VAL A 56 -3.13 1.04 -9.94
C VAL A 56 -2.25 0.77 -11.16
N GLU A 57 -2.77 1.00 -12.37
CA GLU A 57 -2.07 0.77 -13.63
C GLU A 57 -0.82 1.67 -13.75
N THR A 58 -0.93 2.94 -13.36
CA THR A 58 0.19 3.91 -13.42
C THR A 58 1.19 3.77 -12.27
N GLN A 59 1.01 2.84 -11.31
CA GLN A 59 1.99 2.67 -10.23
C GLN A 59 3.36 2.25 -10.74
N TRP A 60 3.43 1.45 -11.81
CA TRP A 60 4.67 0.89 -12.33
C TRP A 60 5.57 1.92 -13.03
N GLU A 61 5.00 3.04 -13.46
CA GLU A 61 5.69 4.10 -14.19
C GLU A 61 6.39 5.09 -13.25
N ARG A 62 6.11 5.03 -11.94
CA ARG A 62 6.63 6.01 -10.98
C ARG A 62 8.07 5.66 -10.63
N PRO A 63 9.02 6.61 -10.76
CA PRO A 63 10.39 6.35 -10.37
C PRO A 63 10.44 6.01 -8.88
N PHE A 64 11.18 4.94 -8.54
CA PHE A 64 11.55 4.67 -7.16
C PHE A 64 12.39 5.84 -6.65
N LYS A 65 11.86 6.57 -5.67
CA LYS A 65 12.58 7.62 -4.95
C LYS A 65 13.26 7.04 -3.71
#